data_AF-A0A388QTH3-F1
#
_entry.id   AF-A0A388QTH3-F1
#
_cell.length_a   1.000
_cell.length_b   1.000
_cell.length_c   1.000
_cell.angle_alpha   90.00
_cell.angle_beta   90.00
_cell.angle_gamma   90.00
#
_symmetry.space_group_name_H-M   'P 1'
#
loop_
_entity.id
_entity.type
_entity.pdbx_description
1 polymer ?
#
loop_
_entity_poly.entity_id
_entity_poly.type
_entity_poly.pdbx_seq_one_letter_code
_entity_poly.pdbx_strand_id
1 'polypeptide(L)'
;MPLRLTDGKSRNTDPVWSKDGRWIAYATNRREVRASDIVVVNAANPSEERVLLRNDGPGWGIADWSDDGQKLLLRVANGQGDTRLWTVDVATGTKAMVSPKAGKRVLVQAQFGDQDQAVYALSDHESDFLDVVRLDLATRELRRVGAAPRWDAEELTLSSDGRLLAFTCNEEGWSVLHVRDLTNGRERTVPAFPAGVLSALAWRWGSHELGFSLNSEETAADAWSVDLDAGTATRWTERTTKPKQPIVVPSPRVVRMPSFDGLSIPALVYQPDPVKFPGKRPAVILIHGGPESQSRPGYRGNLLYYLNELGVALVYPNVRGSTGYGRRYLTLDNVLKREDSVKDIGAVLDWATKEERLDATRLAVSGGSYGGYMSLACLATYPDRFRCGVDNVGIANFVTFLRDTSDYRRGNRRLEYGDERKPEVREFLERISPANQADRIRAPLLIVQGKNDPRVPVTEAERMRDAMRSHGGQVWYLMARDEGHGFVKKANNDFQFLATALFIQEFLLK
;
A
#
# COMPACT_ATOMS: atom_id res chain seq x y z
N MET A 1 27.73 17.19 10.70
CA MET A 1 27.64 16.16 9.63
C MET A 1 26.72 15.06 10.12
N PRO A 2 25.85 14.48 9.26
CA PRO A 2 25.05 13.33 9.66
C PRO A 2 25.97 12.16 10.03
N LEU A 3 25.69 11.52 11.17
CA LEU A 3 26.43 10.36 11.65
C LEU A 3 25.69 9.08 11.28
N ARG A 4 26.38 8.15 10.63
CA ARG A 4 25.80 6.85 10.27
C ARG A 4 25.99 5.87 11.42
N LEU A 5 24.87 5.39 11.99
CA LEU A 5 24.85 4.42 13.09
C LEU A 5 24.94 2.96 12.62
N THR A 6 24.72 2.69 11.34
CA THR A 6 24.61 1.34 10.77
C THR A 6 25.80 0.98 9.87
N ASP A 7 25.98 -0.31 9.59
CA ASP A 7 27.12 -0.81 8.80
C ASP A 7 27.02 -0.54 7.29
N GLY A 8 25.81 -0.23 6.80
CA GLY A 8 25.51 -0.01 5.39
C GLY A 8 25.43 -1.25 4.51
N LYS A 9 25.47 -2.43 5.12
CA LYS A 9 25.42 -3.71 4.42
C LYS A 9 24.18 -4.48 4.84
N SER A 10 23.86 -4.42 6.13
CA SER A 10 22.72 -5.11 6.71
C SER A 10 21.44 -4.30 6.59
N ARG A 11 20.32 -5.03 6.64
CA ARG A 11 18.99 -4.44 6.74
C ARG A 11 18.76 -4.01 8.20
N ASN A 12 18.45 -2.73 8.37
CA ASN A 12 18.11 -2.14 9.66
C ASN A 12 16.72 -1.50 9.52
N THR A 13 15.79 -1.80 10.41
CA THR A 13 14.37 -1.38 10.31
C THR A 13 13.84 -0.88 11.64
N ASP A 14 12.70 -0.19 11.58
CA ASP A 14 11.91 0.26 12.74
C ASP A 14 12.72 1.05 13.78
N PRO A 15 13.45 2.12 13.41
CA PRO A 15 14.14 2.95 14.39
C PRO A 15 13.11 3.72 15.24
N VAL A 16 13.22 3.60 16.56
CA VAL A 16 12.36 4.31 17.52
C VAL A 16 13.21 4.98 18.59
N TRP A 17 12.99 6.27 18.81
CA TRP A 17 13.64 7.06 19.86
C TRP A 17 12.94 6.86 21.20
N SER A 18 13.72 6.80 22.28
CA SER A 18 13.18 6.96 23.64
C SER A 18 12.59 8.35 23.82
N LYS A 19 11.61 8.50 24.72
CA LYS A 19 10.89 9.78 24.92
C LYS A 19 11.81 10.92 25.36
N ASP A 20 12.90 10.60 26.07
CA ASP A 20 13.95 11.54 26.49
C ASP A 20 14.98 11.88 25.38
N GLY A 21 14.87 11.24 24.21
CA GLY A 21 15.79 11.41 23.08
C GLY A 21 17.19 10.82 23.29
N ARG A 22 17.45 10.09 24.37
CA ARG A 22 18.78 9.56 24.70
C ARG A 22 19.12 8.29 23.92
N TRP A 23 18.14 7.43 23.67
CA TRP A 23 18.33 6.11 23.10
C TRP A 23 17.59 5.95 21.78
N ILE A 24 18.15 5.15 20.89
CA ILE A 24 17.50 4.68 19.68
C ILE A 24 17.49 3.16 19.74
N ALA A 25 16.32 2.55 19.55
CA ALA A 25 16.20 1.11 19.32
C ALA A 25 15.90 0.85 17.85
N TYR A 26 16.49 -0.20 17.27
CA TYR A 26 16.18 -0.63 15.90
C TYR A 26 16.38 -2.14 15.73
N ALA A 27 15.74 -2.73 14.73
CA ALA A 27 15.89 -4.14 14.39
C ALA A 27 16.97 -4.32 13.31
N THR A 28 17.80 -5.35 13.40
CA THR A 28 18.89 -5.60 12.45
C THR A 28 19.06 -7.08 12.13
N ASN A 29 19.46 -7.36 10.88
CA ASN A 29 19.87 -8.71 10.45
C ASN A 29 21.40 -8.84 10.31
N ARG A 30 22.17 -8.03 11.05
CA ARG A 30 23.64 -7.99 10.97
C ARG A 30 24.31 -9.33 11.23
N ARG A 31 23.76 -10.13 12.13
CA ARG A 31 24.30 -11.45 12.50
C ARG A 31 24.09 -12.49 11.40
N GLU A 32 22.91 -12.54 10.79
CA GLU A 32 22.51 -13.48 9.75
C GLU A 32 21.29 -12.98 8.99
N VAL A 33 21.09 -13.44 7.75
CA VAL A 33 20.05 -12.95 6.82
C VAL A 33 18.63 -13.00 7.41
N ARG A 34 18.32 -14.02 8.21
CA ARG A 34 16.99 -14.26 8.79
C ARG A 34 16.77 -13.63 10.16
N ALA A 35 17.84 -13.18 10.82
CA ALA A 35 17.73 -12.60 12.15
C ALA A 35 17.01 -11.25 12.13
N SER A 36 16.45 -10.93 13.29
CA SER A 36 15.79 -9.67 13.59
C SER A 36 16.18 -9.24 15.01
N ASP A 37 17.49 -9.11 15.23
CA ASP A 37 18.07 -8.74 16.51
C ASP A 37 17.65 -7.31 16.86
N ILE A 38 17.27 -7.07 18.11
CA ILE A 38 16.93 -5.74 18.61
C ILE A 38 18.18 -5.15 19.23
N VAL A 39 18.61 -4.01 18.73
CA VAL A 39 19.76 -3.26 19.25
C VAL A 39 19.30 -1.94 19.83
N VAL A 40 20.03 -1.48 20.84
CA VAL A 40 19.85 -0.18 21.47
C VAL A 40 21.18 0.57 21.40
N VAL A 41 21.11 1.84 21.00
CA VAL A 41 22.28 2.72 20.87
C VAL A 41 22.04 4.04 21.58
N ASN A 42 23.05 4.51 22.30
CA ASN A 42 23.04 5.85 22.88
C ASN A 42 23.26 6.87 21.74
N ALA A 43 22.31 7.79 21.55
CA ALA A 43 22.36 8.75 20.44
C ALA A 43 23.57 9.69 20.54
N ALA A 44 24.02 10.00 21.77
CA ALA A 44 25.19 10.83 22.01
C ALA A 44 26.52 10.05 21.93
N ASN A 45 26.48 8.73 22.15
CA ASN A 45 27.67 7.87 22.08
C ASN A 45 27.38 6.55 21.33
N PRO A 46 27.44 6.55 19.99
CA PRO A 46 27.10 5.37 19.21
C PRO A 46 27.99 4.14 19.42
N SER A 47 29.18 4.29 20.02
CA SER A 47 30.01 3.14 20.40
C SER A 47 29.42 2.32 21.57
N GLU A 48 28.42 2.86 22.28
CA GLU A 48 27.66 2.14 23.33
C GLU A 48 26.53 1.28 22.75
N GLU A 49 26.49 1.06 21.43
CA GLU A 49 25.55 0.12 20.83
C GLU A 49 25.67 -1.27 21.47
N ARG A 50 24.54 -1.84 21.86
CA ARG A 50 24.47 -3.22 22.34
C ARG A 50 23.26 -3.95 21.77
N VAL A 51 23.44 -5.26 21.57
CA VAL A 51 22.34 -6.17 21.23
C VAL A 51 21.53 -6.41 22.51
N LEU A 52 20.29 -5.93 22.52
CA LEU A 52 19.35 -6.12 23.61
C LEU A 52 18.68 -7.50 23.54
N LEU A 53 18.29 -7.93 22.33
CA LEU A 53 17.61 -9.19 22.13
C LEU A 53 18.08 -9.85 20.83
N ARG A 54 18.44 -11.14 20.92
CA ARG A 54 18.75 -11.98 19.77
C ARG A 54 17.50 -12.72 19.30
N ASN A 55 17.19 -12.64 18.01
CA ASN A 55 16.03 -13.32 17.43
C ASN A 55 16.40 -14.02 16.12
N ASP A 56 16.27 -15.34 16.10
CA ASP A 56 16.64 -16.18 14.95
C ASP A 56 15.58 -16.16 13.82
N GLY A 57 14.42 -15.54 14.08
CA GLY A 57 13.30 -15.45 13.15
C GLY A 57 12.99 -14.01 12.73
N PRO A 58 12.44 -13.81 11.52
CA PRO A 58 11.98 -12.50 11.07
C PRO A 58 10.73 -12.06 11.83
N GLY A 59 10.33 -10.80 11.62
CA GLY A 59 9.02 -10.29 12.06
C GLY A 59 9.02 -9.56 13.40
N TRP A 60 10.17 -9.46 14.07
CA TRP A 60 10.36 -8.63 15.26
C TRP A 60 10.62 -7.18 14.86
N GLY A 61 9.76 -6.26 15.29
CA GLY A 61 9.92 -4.82 15.14
C GLY A 61 9.69 -4.11 16.48
N ILE A 62 10.18 -2.88 16.58
CA ILE A 62 9.99 -2.02 17.74
C ILE A 62 8.73 -1.18 17.49
N ALA A 63 7.85 -1.11 18.48
CA ALA A 63 6.63 -0.32 18.42
C ALA A 63 6.75 0.99 19.21
N ASP A 64 7.27 0.94 20.45
CA ASP A 64 7.40 2.12 21.30
C ASP A 64 8.39 1.91 22.47
N TRP A 65 8.74 2.99 23.16
CA TRP A 65 9.42 3.01 24.46
C TRP A 65 8.44 3.38 25.57
N SER A 66 8.61 2.80 26.75
CA SER A 66 7.94 3.28 27.97
C SER A 66 8.38 4.70 28.31
N ASP A 67 7.56 5.43 29.06
CA ASP A 67 7.83 6.83 29.41
C ASP A 67 9.13 7.00 30.21
N ASP A 68 9.45 6.01 31.05
CA ASP A 68 10.68 5.94 31.84
C ASP A 68 11.91 5.39 31.07
N GLY A 69 11.72 4.94 29.83
CA GLY A 69 12.76 4.33 29.00
C GLY A 69 13.27 2.95 29.48
N GLN A 70 12.64 2.34 30.48
CA GLN A 70 13.07 1.04 31.02
C GLN A 70 12.57 -0.15 30.22
N LYS A 71 11.53 0.04 29.39
CA LYS A 71 10.93 -1.03 28.58
C LYS A 71 10.79 -0.63 27.11
N LEU A 72 10.95 -1.62 26.24
CA LEU A 72 10.52 -1.57 24.85
C LEU A 72 9.23 -2.33 24.66
N LEU A 73 8.32 -1.79 23.87
CA LEU A 73 7.22 -2.52 23.27
C LEU A 73 7.67 -3.06 21.91
N LEU A 74 7.61 -4.38 21.74
CA LEU A 74 7.93 -5.07 20.50
C LEU A 74 6.67 -5.64 19.87
N ARG A 75 6.63 -5.58 18.54
CA ARG A 75 5.62 -6.20 17.69
C ARG A 75 6.24 -7.38 16.95
N VAL A 76 5.59 -8.54 17.01
CA VAL A 76 6.11 -9.79 16.43
C VAL A 76 5.08 -10.38 15.47
N ALA A 77 5.35 -10.29 14.17
CA ALA A 77 4.53 -10.90 13.14
C ALA A 77 4.88 -12.39 12.97
N ASN A 78 3.97 -13.28 13.39
CA ASN A 78 4.14 -14.73 13.32
C ASN A 78 3.71 -15.33 11.96
N GLY A 79 3.22 -14.49 11.04
CA GLY A 79 2.65 -14.90 9.76
C GLY A 79 1.16 -15.27 9.86
N GLN A 80 0.52 -15.50 8.70
CA GLN A 80 -0.91 -15.84 8.57
C GLN A 80 -1.87 -14.88 9.29
N GLY A 81 -1.54 -13.59 9.32
CA GLY A 81 -2.34 -12.56 10.00
C GLY A 81 -2.38 -12.73 11.52
N ASP A 82 -1.31 -13.27 12.11
CA ASP A 82 -1.09 -13.29 13.56
C ASP A 82 0.09 -12.39 13.94
N THR A 83 -0.18 -11.42 14.82
CA THR A 83 0.83 -10.54 15.40
C THR A 83 0.67 -10.52 16.92
N ARG A 84 1.79 -10.47 17.64
CA ARG A 84 1.82 -10.43 19.10
C ARG A 84 2.59 -9.22 19.59
N LEU A 85 2.24 -8.74 20.78
CA LEU A 85 2.96 -7.68 21.47
C LEU A 85 3.73 -8.25 22.66
N TRP A 86 4.94 -7.77 22.83
CA TRP A 86 5.87 -8.16 23.88
C TRP A 86 6.46 -6.91 24.52
N THR A 87 6.72 -6.95 25.82
CA THR A 87 7.58 -5.97 26.49
C THR A 87 8.96 -6.57 26.69
N VAL A 88 10.01 -5.77 26.55
CA VAL A 88 11.39 -6.16 26.86
C VAL A 88 11.97 -5.17 27.86
N ASP A 89 12.47 -5.69 28.98
CA ASP A 89 13.23 -4.90 29.94
C ASP A 89 14.59 -4.53 29.33
N VAL A 90 14.88 -3.22 29.28
CA VAL A 90 16.05 -2.69 28.58
C VAL A 90 17.34 -3.08 29.31
N ALA A 91 17.33 -3.16 30.64
CA ALA A 91 18.53 -3.49 31.42
C ALA A 91 18.94 -4.96 31.27
N THR A 92 17.96 -5.87 31.31
CA THR A 92 18.19 -7.33 31.40
C THR A 92 17.98 -8.06 30.08
N GLY A 93 17.25 -7.48 29.13
CA GLY A 93 16.80 -8.17 27.90
C GLY A 93 15.66 -9.17 28.15
N THR A 94 15.09 -9.22 29.36
CA THR A 94 14.00 -10.12 29.70
C THR A 94 12.73 -9.72 28.96
N LYS A 95 12.13 -10.67 28.21
CA LYS A 95 10.90 -10.42 27.44
C LYS A 95 9.67 -11.10 28.01
N ALA A 96 8.53 -10.44 27.92
CA ALA A 96 7.23 -10.97 28.32
C ALA A 96 6.16 -10.65 27.27
N MET A 97 5.36 -11.64 26.89
CA MET A 97 4.23 -11.41 25.99
C MET A 97 3.08 -10.73 26.74
N VAL A 98 2.55 -9.67 26.16
CA VAL A 98 1.48 -8.87 26.77
C VAL A 98 0.16 -8.93 26.02
N SER A 99 0.17 -9.21 24.71
CA SER A 99 -1.07 -9.47 23.97
C SER A 99 -1.74 -10.78 24.41
N PRO A 100 -3.07 -10.94 24.23
CA PRO A 100 -3.77 -12.20 24.49
C PRO A 100 -3.11 -13.41 23.82
N LYS A 101 -3.19 -14.58 24.46
CA LYS A 101 -2.67 -15.86 23.93
C LYS A 101 -3.60 -16.50 22.91
N ALA A 102 -4.90 -16.52 23.20
CA ALA A 102 -5.90 -17.16 22.35
C ALA A 102 -6.15 -16.34 21.07
N GLY A 103 -6.59 -17.00 19.99
CA GLY A 103 -7.01 -16.36 18.73
C GLY A 103 -5.88 -15.71 17.92
N LYS A 104 -6.03 -15.70 16.60
CA LYS A 104 -5.18 -14.91 15.69
C LYS A 104 -5.73 -13.50 15.58
N ARG A 105 -4.84 -12.53 15.45
CA ARG A 105 -5.19 -11.12 15.25
C ARG A 105 -4.03 -10.38 14.60
N VAL A 106 -4.36 -9.32 13.87
CA VAL A 106 -3.38 -8.37 13.38
C VAL A 106 -3.26 -7.25 14.39
N LEU A 107 -2.02 -6.84 14.64
CA LEU A 107 -1.65 -5.67 15.43
C LEU A 107 -0.61 -4.93 14.58
N VAL A 108 -0.93 -3.74 14.07
CA VAL A 108 -0.07 -3.06 13.07
C VAL A 108 0.81 -2.02 13.73
N GLN A 109 0.20 -1.07 14.43
CA GLN A 109 0.86 -0.03 15.21
C GLN A 109 0.45 -0.17 16.68
N ALA A 110 1.35 0.15 17.60
CA ALA A 110 1.08 0.12 19.03
C ALA A 110 1.95 1.15 19.77
N GLN A 111 1.38 1.83 20.76
CA GLN A 111 2.08 2.77 21.64
C GLN A 111 1.69 2.52 23.09
N PHE A 112 2.62 2.75 24.01
CA PHE A 112 2.29 2.76 25.43
C PHE A 112 1.34 3.91 25.74
N GLY A 113 0.44 3.70 26.70
CA GLY A 113 -0.47 4.71 27.21
C GLY A 113 -0.88 4.40 28.63
N ASP A 114 -1.69 5.28 29.22
CA ASP A 114 -2.14 5.20 30.61
C ASP A 114 -0.98 5.01 31.60
N GLN A 115 0.09 5.82 31.45
CA GLN A 115 1.30 5.74 32.28
C GLN A 115 1.94 4.33 32.24
N ASP A 116 2.14 3.82 31.02
CA ASP A 116 2.70 2.49 30.75
C ASP A 116 1.90 1.32 31.36
N GLN A 117 0.62 1.51 31.74
CA GLN A 117 -0.27 0.44 32.20
C GLN A 117 -1.08 -0.18 31.06
N ALA A 118 -1.14 0.49 29.91
CA ALA A 118 -1.87 0.04 28.74
C ALA A 118 -1.07 0.22 27.46
N VAL A 119 -1.56 -0.40 26.39
CA VAL A 119 -1.09 -0.17 25.03
C VAL A 119 -2.28 0.15 24.14
N TYR A 120 -2.19 1.24 23.39
CA TYR A 120 -3.14 1.56 22.33
C TYR A 120 -2.60 1.02 21.01
N ALA A 121 -3.40 0.27 20.27
CA ALA A 121 -2.97 -0.41 19.06
C ALA A 121 -4.04 -0.38 17.96
N LEU A 122 -3.61 -0.56 16.71
CA LEU A 122 -4.50 -0.84 15.59
C LEU A 122 -4.66 -2.35 15.42
N SER A 123 -5.89 -2.87 15.48
CA SER A 123 -6.17 -4.30 15.44
C SER A 123 -7.51 -4.66 14.80
N ASP A 124 -7.59 -5.85 14.19
CA ASP A 124 -8.84 -6.47 13.71
C ASP A 124 -9.58 -7.22 14.83
N HIS A 125 -9.40 -6.80 16.08
CA HIS A 125 -9.98 -7.48 17.23
C HIS A 125 -11.51 -7.40 17.19
N GLU A 126 -12.15 -8.57 17.03
CA GLU A 126 -13.61 -8.70 16.95
C GLU A 126 -14.24 -7.84 15.84
N SER A 127 -13.49 -7.63 14.77
CA SER A 127 -13.86 -6.76 13.67
C SER A 127 -13.30 -7.27 12.34
N ASP A 128 -13.99 -6.99 11.24
CA ASP A 128 -13.43 -7.19 9.90
C ASP A 128 -12.44 -6.08 9.54
N PHE A 129 -12.57 -4.90 10.16
CA PHE A 129 -11.72 -3.73 9.93
C PHE A 129 -10.74 -3.53 11.08
N LEU A 130 -9.56 -2.97 10.78
CA LEU A 130 -8.65 -2.45 11.79
C LEU A 130 -9.33 -1.33 12.57
N ASP A 131 -9.24 -1.40 13.90
CA ASP A 131 -9.78 -0.42 14.83
C ASP A 131 -8.75 -0.08 15.90
N VAL A 132 -8.98 1.03 16.59
CA VAL A 132 -8.23 1.41 17.77
C VAL A 132 -8.69 0.56 18.96
N VAL A 133 -7.75 -0.20 19.51
CA VAL A 133 -7.95 -1.02 20.71
C VAL A 133 -7.03 -0.59 21.83
N ARG A 134 -7.50 -0.76 23.07
CA ARG A 134 -6.71 -0.65 24.30
C ARG A 134 -6.43 -2.05 24.84
N LEU A 135 -5.17 -2.37 25.05
CA LEU A 135 -4.67 -3.55 25.74
C LEU A 135 -4.31 -3.17 27.17
N ASP A 136 -4.95 -3.79 28.16
CA ASP A 136 -4.52 -3.70 29.55
C ASP A 136 -3.32 -4.64 29.79
N LEU A 137 -2.19 -4.12 30.30
CA LEU A 137 -0.98 -4.91 30.44
C LEU A 137 -1.01 -5.89 31.62
N ALA A 138 -1.83 -5.62 32.63
CA ALA A 138 -1.96 -6.49 33.80
C ALA A 138 -2.87 -7.68 33.49
N THR A 139 -4.03 -7.43 32.89
CA THR A 139 -5.03 -8.47 32.60
C THR A 139 -4.84 -9.12 31.23
N ARG A 140 -4.11 -8.46 30.32
CA ARG A 140 -3.99 -8.79 28.89
C ARG A 140 -5.31 -8.71 28.14
N GLU A 141 -6.27 -7.98 28.67
CA GLU A 141 -7.56 -7.79 28.03
C GLU A 141 -7.47 -6.75 26.91
N LEU A 142 -8.00 -7.08 25.73
CA LEU A 142 -8.18 -6.14 24.63
C LEU A 142 -9.61 -5.64 24.61
N ARG A 143 -9.78 -4.33 24.43
CA ARG A 143 -11.10 -3.71 24.25
C ARG A 143 -11.03 -2.65 23.16
N ARG A 144 -12.09 -2.51 22.37
CA ARG A 144 -12.22 -1.37 21.44
C ARG A 144 -12.34 -0.07 22.21
N VAL A 145 -11.71 0.98 21.69
CA VAL A 145 -11.77 2.33 22.28
C VAL A 145 -13.07 3.03 21.87
N GLY A 146 -13.61 2.73 20.68
CA GLY A 146 -14.82 3.34 20.13
C GLY A 146 -15.93 2.38 19.75
N ALA A 147 -16.87 2.90 18.96
CA ALA A 147 -17.91 2.11 18.31
C ALA A 147 -17.30 1.19 17.25
N ALA A 148 -18.06 0.18 16.81
CA ALA A 148 -17.62 -0.73 15.77
C ALA A 148 -17.22 0.04 14.49
N PRO A 149 -16.07 -0.27 13.89
CA PRO A 149 -15.58 0.44 12.71
C PRO A 149 -16.38 0.06 11.47
N ARG A 150 -16.45 0.99 10.52
CA ARG A 150 -16.92 0.75 9.13
C ARG A 150 -15.79 0.75 8.10
N TRP A 151 -14.60 1.17 8.54
CA TRP A 151 -13.43 1.47 7.74
C TRP A 151 -12.18 1.13 8.54
N ASP A 152 -11.09 0.78 7.85
CA ASP A 152 -9.83 0.47 8.49
C ASP A 152 -9.21 1.74 9.10
N ALA A 153 -8.82 1.69 10.37
CA ALA A 153 -7.91 2.66 10.97
C ALA A 153 -6.48 2.44 10.43
N GLU A 154 -5.76 3.53 10.17
CA GLU A 154 -4.50 3.51 9.38
C GLU A 154 -3.27 3.85 10.22
N GLU A 155 -3.35 4.92 11.00
CA GLU A 155 -2.30 5.38 11.92
C GLU A 155 -2.91 5.80 13.26
N LEU A 156 -2.14 5.70 14.34
CA LEU A 156 -2.49 6.28 15.64
C LEU A 156 -1.31 7.01 16.28
N THR A 157 -1.56 7.95 17.19
CA THR A 157 -0.51 8.55 18.01
C THR A 157 -1.09 9.23 19.25
N LEU A 158 -0.39 9.12 20.38
CA LEU A 158 -0.76 9.71 21.67
C LEU A 158 -0.03 11.03 21.93
N SER A 159 -0.74 12.00 22.50
CA SER A 159 -0.11 13.23 23.01
C SER A 159 0.88 12.91 24.12
N SER A 160 1.86 13.80 24.35
CA SER A 160 2.92 13.57 25.34
C SER A 160 2.41 13.48 26.79
N ASP A 161 1.20 13.98 27.08
CA ASP A 161 0.54 13.83 28.38
C ASP A 161 -0.40 12.61 28.45
N GLY A 162 -0.49 11.82 27.37
CA GLY A 162 -1.33 10.63 27.26
C GLY A 162 -2.83 10.91 27.23
N ARG A 163 -3.27 12.16 27.12
CA ARG A 163 -4.70 12.52 27.20
C ARG A 163 -5.41 12.48 25.86
N LEU A 164 -4.72 12.77 24.77
CA LEU A 164 -5.32 12.82 23.43
C LEU A 164 -4.78 11.67 22.58
N LEU A 165 -5.70 10.93 21.96
CA LEU A 165 -5.42 9.92 20.98
C LEU A 165 -5.86 10.42 19.60
N ALA A 166 -4.90 10.69 18.72
CA ALA A 166 -5.17 10.94 17.32
C ALA A 166 -5.09 9.64 16.53
N PHE A 167 -6.01 9.42 15.59
CA PHE A 167 -5.96 8.31 14.65
C PHE A 167 -6.67 8.67 13.34
N THR A 168 -6.30 8.00 12.26
CA THR A 168 -6.94 8.18 10.95
C THR A 168 -7.72 6.94 10.53
N CYS A 169 -8.85 7.15 9.85
CA CYS A 169 -9.66 6.10 9.23
C CYS A 169 -9.70 6.25 7.71
N ASN A 170 -9.57 5.14 6.98
CA ASN A 170 -9.64 5.07 5.52
C ASN A 170 -11.09 5.05 5.03
N GLU A 171 -11.73 6.20 4.89
CA GLU A 171 -13.10 6.30 4.41
C GLU A 171 -13.13 6.44 2.88
N GLU A 172 -13.53 5.39 2.16
CA GLU A 172 -13.56 5.37 0.68
C GLU A 172 -12.21 5.73 0.01
N GLY A 173 -11.09 5.55 0.71
CA GLY A 173 -9.76 5.93 0.25
C GLY A 173 -9.24 7.26 0.81
N TRP A 174 -10.07 8.13 1.38
CA TRP A 174 -9.62 9.35 2.07
C TRP A 174 -9.26 9.03 3.53
N SER A 175 -8.27 9.72 4.08
CA SER A 175 -7.98 9.66 5.52
C SER A 175 -8.86 10.68 6.26
N VAL A 176 -9.68 10.20 7.19
CA VAL A 176 -10.44 11.03 8.13
C VAL A 176 -9.72 11.04 9.47
N LEU A 177 -9.31 12.22 9.93
CA LEU A 177 -8.60 12.40 11.20
C LEU A 177 -9.60 12.51 12.37
N HIS A 178 -9.41 11.65 13.36
CA HIS A 178 -10.13 11.64 14.63
C HIS A 178 -9.16 12.00 15.76
N VAL A 179 -9.65 12.73 16.76
CA VAL A 179 -8.90 13.02 17.99
C VAL A 179 -9.82 12.80 19.16
N ARG A 180 -9.51 11.81 19.99
CA ARG A 180 -10.29 11.48 21.18
C ARG A 180 -9.59 11.92 22.45
N ASP A 181 -10.33 12.55 23.34
CA ASP A 181 -9.93 12.80 24.72
C ASP A 181 -10.17 11.53 25.55
N LEU A 182 -9.09 10.90 26.00
CA LEU A 182 -9.13 9.66 26.76
C LEU A 182 -9.61 9.84 28.21
N THR A 183 -9.65 11.08 28.72
CA THR A 183 -10.13 11.36 30.09
C THR A 183 -11.65 11.28 30.22
N ASN A 184 -12.37 11.59 29.13
CA ASN A 184 -13.84 11.64 29.11
C ASN A 184 -14.45 10.85 27.93
N GLY A 185 -13.63 10.30 27.05
CA GLY A 185 -14.03 9.48 25.90
C GLY A 185 -14.63 10.26 24.72
N ARG A 186 -14.60 11.61 24.73
CA ARG A 186 -15.24 12.43 23.69
C ARG A 186 -14.27 12.77 22.55
N GLU A 187 -14.83 12.90 21.35
CA GLU A 187 -14.10 13.45 20.20
C GLU A 187 -13.85 14.95 20.38
N ARG A 188 -12.67 15.41 19.97
CA ARG A 188 -12.27 16.80 19.87
C ARG A 188 -12.54 17.30 18.46
N THR A 189 -12.92 18.57 18.35
CA THR A 189 -13.05 19.22 17.04
C THR A 189 -11.67 19.41 16.43
N VAL A 190 -11.51 18.94 15.20
CA VAL A 190 -10.29 19.13 14.40
C VAL A 190 -10.51 20.30 13.43
N PRO A 191 -9.60 21.28 13.37
CA PRO A 191 -9.64 22.35 12.38
C PRO A 191 -9.70 21.81 10.95
N ALA A 192 -10.44 22.47 10.06
CA ALA A 192 -10.60 22.02 8.68
C ALA A 192 -9.30 22.16 7.87
N PHE A 193 -9.01 21.16 7.04
CA PHE A 193 -7.93 21.13 6.05
C PHE A 193 -8.42 20.38 4.80
N PRO A 194 -7.73 20.47 3.66
CA PRO A 194 -8.15 19.79 2.43
C PRO A 194 -8.24 18.27 2.60
N ALA A 195 -9.24 17.64 1.99
CA ALA A 195 -9.34 16.19 1.98
C ALA A 195 -8.15 15.55 1.24
N GLY A 196 -7.73 14.38 1.70
CA GLY A 196 -6.63 13.64 1.08
C GLY A 196 -6.24 12.41 1.87
N VAL A 197 -5.01 11.95 1.66
CA VAL A 197 -4.39 10.84 2.38
C VAL A 197 -3.36 11.39 3.35
N LEU A 198 -3.53 11.06 4.62
CA LEU A 198 -2.66 11.48 5.70
C LEU A 198 -1.59 10.41 5.95
N SER A 199 -0.41 10.86 6.37
CA SER A 199 0.65 9.96 6.84
C SER A 199 1.55 10.65 7.86
N ALA A 200 2.26 9.85 8.64
CA ALA A 200 3.25 10.31 9.62
C ALA A 200 2.65 11.26 10.67
N LEU A 201 1.54 10.84 11.30
CA LEU A 201 0.96 11.58 12.42
C LEU A 201 1.98 11.73 13.57
N ALA A 202 2.24 12.96 14.00
CA ALA A 202 3.17 13.24 15.08
C ALA A 202 2.73 14.44 15.91
N TRP A 203 2.56 14.26 17.22
CA TRP A 203 2.33 15.38 18.13
C TRP A 203 3.62 16.17 18.34
N ARG A 204 3.50 17.50 18.34
CA ARG A 204 4.54 18.35 18.88
C ARG A 204 4.59 18.18 20.39
N TRP A 205 5.75 17.78 20.91
CA TRP A 205 5.96 17.49 22.32
C TRP A 205 5.50 18.64 23.23
N GLY A 206 4.71 18.31 24.27
CA GLY A 206 4.21 19.26 25.25
C GLY A 206 3.10 20.20 24.74
N SER A 207 2.48 19.89 23.60
CA SER A 207 1.39 20.69 23.01
C SER A 207 0.28 19.82 22.44
N HIS A 208 -0.84 20.44 22.04
CA HIS A 208 -1.90 19.81 21.26
C HIS A 208 -1.85 20.19 19.77
N GLU A 209 -0.65 20.46 19.25
CA GLU A 209 -0.41 20.63 17.82
C GLU A 209 -0.01 19.28 17.21
N LEU A 210 -0.82 18.77 16.28
CA LEU A 210 -0.59 17.50 15.57
C LEU A 210 -0.08 17.79 14.15
N GLY A 211 1.13 17.36 13.84
CA GLY A 211 1.71 17.40 12.50
C GLY A 211 1.42 16.14 11.69
N PHE A 212 1.34 16.28 10.36
CA PHE A 212 1.16 15.18 9.41
C PHE A 212 1.58 15.59 8.00
N SER A 213 1.82 14.60 7.14
CA SER A 213 1.95 14.81 5.69
C SER A 213 0.60 14.58 5.01
N LEU A 214 0.19 15.51 4.14
CA LEU A 214 -1.06 15.43 3.36
C LEU A 214 -0.74 15.29 1.87
N ASN A 215 -1.12 14.16 1.27
CA ASN A 215 -1.24 14.00 -0.18
C ASN A 215 -2.69 14.29 -0.59
N SER A 216 -2.90 15.18 -1.56
CA SER A 216 -4.23 15.52 -2.06
C SER A 216 -4.17 15.74 -3.56
N GLU A 217 -5.32 15.96 -4.19
CA GLU A 217 -5.40 16.36 -5.60
C GLU A 217 -4.52 17.61 -5.89
N GLU A 218 -4.35 18.51 -4.93
CA GLU A 218 -3.56 19.73 -5.09
C GLU A 218 -2.05 19.53 -4.91
N THR A 219 -1.62 18.51 -4.17
CA THR A 219 -0.20 18.34 -3.81
C THR A 219 0.24 16.89 -3.66
N ALA A 220 1.46 16.63 -4.14
CA ALA A 220 2.08 15.31 -4.05
C ALA A 220 2.38 14.87 -2.61
N ALA A 221 2.63 15.82 -1.71
CA ALA A 221 2.69 15.65 -0.25
C ALA A 221 3.21 16.96 0.35
N ASP A 222 2.46 17.54 1.27
CA ASP A 222 2.92 18.68 2.07
C ASP A 222 2.85 18.43 3.56
N ALA A 223 3.74 19.07 4.32
CA ALA A 223 3.68 19.07 5.76
C ALA A 223 2.59 20.04 6.24
N TRP A 224 1.71 19.54 7.10
CA TRP A 224 0.63 20.27 7.74
C TRP A 224 0.70 20.09 9.25
N SER A 225 0.11 21.02 9.99
CA SER A 225 -0.27 20.80 11.38
C SER A 225 -1.69 21.30 11.65
N VAL A 226 -2.34 20.70 12.65
CA VAL A 226 -3.57 21.21 13.27
C VAL A 226 -3.29 21.49 14.74
N ASP A 227 -3.53 22.72 15.17
CA ASP A 227 -3.48 23.13 16.56
C ASP A 227 -4.90 23.10 17.14
N LEU A 228 -5.14 22.18 18.07
CA LEU A 228 -6.46 21.95 18.65
C LEU A 228 -6.86 22.95 19.73
N ASP A 229 -5.90 23.70 20.28
CA ASP A 229 -6.16 24.74 21.26
C ASP A 229 -6.40 26.08 20.57
N ALA A 230 -5.63 26.37 19.51
CA ALA A 230 -5.83 27.57 18.67
C ALA A 230 -6.98 27.41 17.66
N GLY A 231 -7.37 26.18 17.32
CA GLY A 231 -8.42 25.91 16.34
C GLY A 231 -7.98 26.17 14.89
N THR A 232 -6.68 26.04 14.59
CA THR A 232 -6.09 26.42 13.29
C THR A 232 -5.41 25.26 12.59
N ALA A 233 -5.52 25.20 11.26
CA ALA A 233 -4.72 24.33 10.40
C ALA A 233 -3.66 25.15 9.64
N THR A 234 -2.42 24.68 9.63
CA THR A 234 -1.28 25.36 8.99
C THR A 234 -0.62 24.46 7.97
N ARG A 235 -0.43 24.95 6.74
CA ARG A 235 0.38 24.31 5.70
C ARG A 235 1.80 24.85 5.78
N TRP A 236 2.78 24.00 6.06
CA TRP A 236 4.18 24.39 6.24
C TRP A 236 5.02 24.32 4.97
N THR A 237 4.61 23.50 4.00
CA THR A 237 5.30 23.36 2.72
C THR A 237 4.32 23.49 1.55
N GLU A 238 4.86 23.93 0.41
CA GLU A 238 4.15 24.02 -0.86
C GLU A 238 4.94 23.26 -1.93
N ARG A 239 4.92 21.93 -1.84
CA ARG A 239 5.58 21.01 -2.74
C ARG A 239 4.72 20.76 -3.97
N THR A 240 4.36 21.84 -4.64
CA THR A 240 4.10 21.76 -6.07
C THR A 240 5.44 21.98 -6.75
N THR A 241 5.79 21.13 -7.70
CA THR A 241 6.82 21.47 -8.69
C THR A 241 6.34 22.73 -9.39
N LYS A 242 6.56 23.95 -8.85
CA LYS A 242 5.93 25.23 -9.27
C LYS A 242 5.70 25.22 -10.78
N PRO A 243 4.56 24.71 -11.25
CA PRO A 243 4.42 24.50 -12.67
C PRO A 243 4.24 25.92 -13.19
N LYS A 244 4.82 26.22 -14.36
CA LYS A 244 4.71 27.59 -14.92
C LYS A 244 3.24 28.04 -15.04
N GLN A 245 2.31 27.08 -15.02
CA GLN A 245 0.87 27.27 -14.90
C GLN A 245 0.28 26.27 -13.88
N PRO A 246 -0.77 26.63 -13.14
CA PRO A 246 -1.52 25.68 -12.30
C PRO A 246 -1.98 24.46 -13.11
N ILE A 247 -1.81 23.27 -12.56
CA ILE A 247 -2.33 22.03 -13.16
C ILE A 247 -3.67 21.72 -12.50
N VAL A 248 -4.74 21.65 -13.29
CA VAL A 248 -6.06 21.26 -12.78
C VAL A 248 -6.04 19.79 -12.40
N VAL A 249 -6.43 19.49 -11.16
CA VAL A 249 -6.61 18.12 -10.68
C VAL A 249 -8.06 17.99 -10.19
N PRO A 250 -8.95 17.38 -10.99
CA PRO A 250 -10.32 17.19 -10.55
C PRO A 250 -10.37 16.16 -9.41
N SER A 251 -11.28 16.33 -8.46
CA SER A 251 -11.58 15.28 -7.50
C SER A 251 -12.21 14.06 -8.19
N PRO A 252 -11.89 12.83 -7.77
CA PRO A 252 -12.51 11.66 -8.35
C PRO A 252 -13.97 11.53 -7.93
N ARG A 253 -14.78 10.93 -8.80
CA ARG A 253 -16.05 10.33 -8.37
C ARG A 253 -15.80 8.90 -7.90
N VAL A 254 -16.35 8.54 -6.75
CA VAL A 254 -16.44 7.13 -6.33
C VAL A 254 -17.63 6.49 -7.02
N VAL A 255 -17.39 5.40 -7.73
CA VAL A 255 -18.43 4.54 -8.30
C VAL A 255 -18.35 3.16 -7.68
N ARG A 256 -19.50 2.50 -7.51
CA ARG A 256 -19.60 1.16 -6.94
C ARG A 256 -20.41 0.27 -7.89
N MET A 257 -19.81 -0.84 -8.32
CA MET A 257 -20.43 -1.77 -9.26
C MET A 257 -20.62 -3.14 -8.62
N PRO A 258 -21.78 -3.79 -8.75
CA PRO A 258 -21.92 -5.19 -8.36
C PRO A 258 -21.12 -6.07 -9.31
N SER A 259 -20.29 -6.95 -8.75
CA SER A 259 -19.54 -7.96 -9.50
C SER A 259 -20.41 -9.18 -9.82
N PHE A 260 -19.81 -10.19 -10.45
CA PHE A 260 -20.47 -11.44 -10.88
C PHE A 260 -21.16 -12.22 -9.74
N ASP A 261 -20.78 -11.97 -8.49
CA ASP A 261 -21.33 -12.57 -7.27
C ASP A 261 -22.06 -11.55 -6.36
N GLY A 262 -22.33 -10.34 -6.88
CA GLY A 262 -22.98 -9.27 -6.13
C GLY A 262 -22.06 -8.48 -5.20
N LEU A 263 -20.77 -8.82 -5.11
CA LEU A 263 -19.79 -8.04 -4.34
C LEU A 263 -19.68 -6.61 -4.92
N SER A 264 -19.74 -5.58 -4.08
CA SER A 264 -19.55 -4.20 -4.50
C SER A 264 -18.07 -3.91 -4.77
N ILE A 265 -17.75 -3.50 -5.99
CA ILE A 265 -16.42 -3.10 -6.44
C ILE A 265 -16.37 -1.58 -6.54
N PRO A 266 -15.66 -0.89 -5.63
CA PRO A 266 -15.47 0.55 -5.70
C PRO A 266 -14.39 0.91 -6.74
N ALA A 267 -14.55 2.05 -7.39
CA ALA A 267 -13.53 2.63 -8.26
C ALA A 267 -13.51 4.16 -8.14
N LEU A 268 -12.31 4.74 -8.22
CA LEU A 268 -12.13 6.18 -8.38
C LEU A 268 -12.10 6.53 -9.87
N VAL A 269 -12.94 7.47 -10.29
CA VAL A 269 -13.06 7.88 -11.69
C VAL A 269 -12.70 9.35 -11.83
N TYR A 270 -11.62 9.63 -12.57
CA TYR A 270 -11.23 10.97 -12.99
C TYR A 270 -11.66 11.18 -14.44
N GLN A 271 -12.48 12.19 -14.67
CA GLN A 271 -12.94 12.54 -16.02
C GLN A 271 -12.21 13.77 -16.55
N PRO A 272 -11.88 13.80 -17.86
CA PRO A 272 -11.37 15.00 -18.51
C PRO A 272 -12.41 16.12 -18.44
N ASP A 273 -11.92 17.36 -18.40
CA ASP A 273 -12.75 18.56 -18.48
C ASP A 273 -13.73 18.47 -19.67
N PRO A 274 -15.05 18.52 -19.44
CA PRO A 274 -16.05 18.42 -20.50
C PRO A 274 -16.04 19.61 -21.46
N VAL A 275 -15.51 20.77 -21.06
CA VAL A 275 -15.36 21.94 -21.92
C VAL A 275 -14.20 21.75 -22.88
N LYS A 276 -13.03 21.32 -22.39
CA LYS A 276 -11.85 21.04 -23.24
C LYS A 276 -12.05 19.78 -24.09
N PHE A 277 -12.72 18.77 -23.56
CA PHE A 277 -12.94 17.47 -24.21
C PHE A 277 -14.43 17.09 -24.21
N PRO A 278 -15.22 17.61 -25.16
CA PRO A 278 -16.63 17.25 -25.29
C PRO A 278 -16.83 15.80 -25.74
N GLY A 279 -18.03 15.27 -25.49
CA GLY A 279 -18.46 13.93 -25.93
C GLY A 279 -17.87 12.78 -25.12
N LYS A 280 -18.02 11.55 -25.64
CA LYS A 280 -17.49 10.33 -25.01
C LYS A 280 -15.97 10.26 -25.14
N ARG A 281 -15.28 9.92 -24.05
CA ARG A 281 -13.82 9.91 -23.96
C ARG A 281 -13.29 8.48 -23.77
N PRO A 282 -12.13 8.15 -24.37
CA PRO A 282 -11.44 6.89 -24.08
C PRO A 282 -11.00 6.85 -22.61
N ALA A 283 -10.76 5.65 -22.07
CA ALA A 283 -10.35 5.48 -20.68
C ALA A 283 -9.21 4.48 -20.52
N VAL A 284 -8.39 4.69 -19.48
CA VAL A 284 -7.43 3.69 -19.00
C VAL A 284 -7.92 3.18 -17.64
N ILE A 285 -8.11 1.87 -17.55
CA ILE A 285 -8.36 1.14 -16.30
C ILE A 285 -7.00 0.83 -15.66
N LEU A 286 -6.73 1.46 -14.52
CA LEU A 286 -5.46 1.44 -13.81
C LEU A 286 -5.55 0.56 -12.56
N ILE A 287 -5.08 -0.68 -12.68
CA ILE A 287 -5.17 -1.70 -11.63
C ILE A 287 -3.90 -1.64 -10.78
N HIS A 288 -4.06 -1.48 -9.46
CA HIS A 288 -2.94 -1.40 -8.52
C HIS A 288 -2.20 -2.75 -8.35
N GLY A 289 -0.97 -2.68 -7.83
CA GLY A 289 -0.10 -3.83 -7.57
C GLY A 289 -0.12 -4.30 -6.12
N GLY A 290 0.24 -5.58 -5.91
CA GLY A 290 -0.02 -6.38 -4.70
C GLY A 290 -1.51 -6.44 -4.46
N PRO A 291 -2.22 -7.59 -4.51
CA PRO A 291 -3.66 -7.49 -4.29
C PRO A 291 -3.93 -6.75 -2.96
N GLU A 292 -3.05 -6.95 -1.96
CA GLU A 292 -2.87 -6.20 -0.71
C GLU A 292 -2.46 -4.70 -0.86
N SER A 293 -3.13 -3.93 -1.71
CA SER A 293 -2.99 -2.47 -1.84
C SER A 293 -4.34 -1.81 -2.12
N GLN A 294 -4.39 -0.50 -2.27
CA GLN A 294 -5.61 0.25 -2.59
C GLN A 294 -5.27 1.44 -3.48
N SER A 295 -6.09 1.67 -4.50
CA SER A 295 -6.12 2.96 -5.19
C SER A 295 -6.84 3.98 -4.32
N ARG A 296 -6.12 5.03 -3.94
CA ARG A 296 -6.61 6.13 -3.09
C ARG A 296 -6.61 7.46 -3.84
N PRO A 297 -7.50 8.41 -3.52
CA PRO A 297 -7.49 9.80 -4.00
C PRO A 297 -6.14 10.47 -3.74
N GLY A 298 -5.85 11.55 -4.46
CA GLY A 298 -4.56 12.22 -4.34
C GLY A 298 -3.92 12.65 -5.65
N TYR A 299 -2.70 13.18 -5.54
CA TYR A 299 -1.95 13.72 -6.67
C TYR A 299 -1.63 12.63 -7.70
N ARG A 300 -1.96 12.90 -8.98
CA ARG A 300 -1.81 11.93 -10.08
C ARG A 300 -0.54 12.10 -10.90
N GLY A 301 0.29 13.09 -10.60
CA GLY A 301 1.57 13.29 -11.25
C GLY A 301 1.47 13.32 -12.78
N ASN A 302 2.32 12.56 -13.46
CA ASN A 302 2.38 12.50 -14.91
C ASN A 302 1.12 11.91 -15.57
N LEU A 303 0.28 11.15 -14.84
CA LEU A 303 -1.00 10.63 -15.36
C LEU A 303 -2.00 11.76 -15.66
N LEU A 304 -1.81 12.95 -15.07
CA LEU A 304 -2.59 14.14 -15.42
C LEU A 304 -2.41 14.54 -16.89
N TYR A 305 -1.31 14.16 -17.54
CA TYR A 305 -1.14 14.40 -18.98
C TYR A 305 -2.19 13.64 -19.81
N TYR A 306 -2.52 12.41 -19.44
CA TYR A 306 -3.58 11.64 -20.10
C TYR A 306 -4.92 12.33 -19.94
N LEU A 307 -5.21 12.79 -18.72
CA LEU A 307 -6.47 13.46 -18.38
C LEU A 307 -6.61 14.82 -19.06
N ASN A 308 -5.60 15.68 -18.89
CA ASN A 308 -5.67 17.09 -19.21
C ASN A 308 -5.23 17.41 -20.64
N GLU A 309 -4.35 16.61 -21.25
CA GLU A 309 -3.83 16.88 -22.61
C GLU A 309 -4.33 15.89 -23.66
N LEU A 310 -4.53 14.62 -23.30
CA LEU A 310 -5.06 13.62 -24.24
C LEU A 310 -6.59 13.44 -24.13
N GLY A 311 -7.20 13.97 -23.06
CA GLY A 311 -8.63 13.79 -22.80
C GLY A 311 -9.01 12.34 -22.59
N VAL A 312 -8.18 11.59 -21.86
CA VAL A 312 -8.36 10.18 -21.51
C VAL A 312 -8.78 10.08 -20.05
N ALA A 313 -9.91 9.44 -19.77
CA ALA A 313 -10.37 9.22 -18.41
C ALA A 313 -9.50 8.19 -17.68
N LEU A 314 -9.38 8.32 -16.36
CA LEU A 314 -8.64 7.40 -15.51
C LEU A 314 -9.61 6.70 -14.56
N VAL A 315 -9.60 5.37 -14.59
CA VAL A 315 -10.47 4.53 -13.76
C VAL A 315 -9.60 3.65 -12.87
N TYR A 316 -9.69 3.82 -11.56
CA TYR A 316 -8.91 3.07 -10.59
C TYR A 316 -9.81 2.15 -9.78
N PRO A 317 -10.06 0.90 -10.25
CA PRO A 317 -10.83 -0.06 -9.48
C PRO A 317 -10.03 -0.56 -8.29
N ASN A 318 -10.71 -0.71 -7.16
CA ASN A 318 -10.24 -1.46 -6.00
C ASN A 318 -10.90 -2.84 -6.04
N VAL A 319 -10.35 -3.75 -6.86
CA VAL A 319 -10.86 -5.12 -7.03
C VAL A 319 -10.80 -5.91 -5.72
N ARG A 320 -11.55 -7.02 -5.61
CA ARG A 320 -11.44 -7.91 -4.44
C ARG A 320 -9.97 -8.32 -4.24
N GLY A 321 -9.55 -8.41 -2.99
CA GLY A 321 -8.13 -8.47 -2.62
C GLY A 321 -7.56 -7.13 -2.16
N SER A 322 -8.16 -5.99 -2.52
CA SER A 322 -7.70 -4.67 -2.08
C SER A 322 -7.77 -4.47 -0.56
N THR A 323 -6.85 -3.68 -0.01
CA THR A 323 -6.93 -3.14 1.36
C THR A 323 -7.95 -2.00 1.47
N GLY A 324 -8.32 -1.61 2.70
CA GLY A 324 -9.24 -0.48 2.97
C GLY A 324 -10.72 -0.86 3.01
N TYR A 325 -11.06 -2.13 2.78
CA TYR A 325 -12.42 -2.66 2.79
C TYR A 325 -12.58 -3.87 3.73
N GLY A 326 -11.70 -3.98 4.73
CA GLY A 326 -11.71 -5.05 5.72
C GLY A 326 -11.00 -6.33 5.27
N ARG A 327 -10.67 -7.17 6.26
CA ARG A 327 -9.93 -8.42 6.13
C ARG A 327 -10.64 -9.43 5.23
N ARG A 328 -11.98 -9.47 5.27
CA ARG A 328 -12.77 -10.32 4.37
C ARG A 328 -12.48 -9.93 2.93
N TYR A 329 -12.64 -8.66 2.56
CA TYR A 329 -12.43 -8.19 1.18
C TYR A 329 -11.01 -8.44 0.69
N LEU A 330 -10.01 -8.19 1.55
CA LEU A 330 -8.59 -8.44 1.32
C LEU A 330 -8.25 -9.90 0.97
N THR A 331 -9.07 -10.87 1.39
CA THR A 331 -8.78 -12.30 1.20
C THR A 331 -9.60 -12.96 0.09
N LEU A 332 -10.45 -12.21 -0.60
CA LEU A 332 -11.41 -12.75 -1.57
C LEU A 332 -10.78 -13.21 -2.90
N ASP A 333 -9.51 -12.89 -3.18
CA ASP A 333 -8.78 -13.35 -4.36
C ASP A 333 -7.66 -14.37 -4.02
N ASN A 334 -7.60 -14.84 -2.78
CA ASN A 334 -6.52 -15.73 -2.36
C ASN A 334 -6.60 -17.11 -3.02
N VAL A 335 -5.42 -17.62 -3.39
CA VAL A 335 -5.20 -18.97 -3.91
C VAL A 335 -6.13 -19.26 -5.10
N LEU A 336 -7.07 -20.21 -4.97
CA LEU A 336 -7.94 -20.66 -6.05
C LEU A 336 -9.00 -19.61 -6.46
N LYS A 337 -9.13 -18.52 -5.70
CA LYS A 337 -10.04 -17.40 -6.02
C LYS A 337 -9.37 -16.30 -6.86
N ARG A 338 -8.13 -16.49 -7.28
CA ARG A 338 -7.33 -15.45 -7.94
C ARG A 338 -8.01 -14.81 -9.15
N GLU A 339 -8.63 -15.62 -10.00
CA GLU A 339 -9.39 -15.16 -11.18
C GLU A 339 -10.62 -14.33 -10.83
N ASP A 340 -11.14 -14.39 -9.60
CA ASP A 340 -12.33 -13.62 -9.23
C ASP A 340 -12.03 -12.11 -9.25
N SER A 341 -10.79 -11.70 -8.96
CA SER A 341 -10.36 -10.31 -9.15
C SER A 341 -10.39 -9.89 -10.63
N VAL A 342 -10.08 -10.79 -11.57
CA VAL A 342 -10.19 -10.54 -13.02
C VAL A 342 -11.66 -10.38 -13.41
N LYS A 343 -12.55 -11.17 -12.83
CA LYS A 343 -13.99 -11.06 -13.06
C LYS A 343 -14.58 -9.74 -12.54
N ASP A 344 -14.01 -9.15 -11.49
CA ASP A 344 -14.40 -7.81 -11.02
C ASP A 344 -14.19 -6.74 -12.10
N ILE A 345 -13.15 -6.89 -12.94
CA ILE A 345 -12.93 -5.99 -14.08
C ILE A 345 -14.03 -6.14 -15.13
N GLY A 346 -14.64 -7.31 -15.28
CA GLY A 346 -15.84 -7.48 -16.09
C GLY A 346 -16.97 -6.52 -15.68
N ALA A 347 -17.18 -6.34 -14.37
CA ALA A 347 -18.17 -5.38 -13.87
C ALA A 347 -17.79 -3.92 -14.16
N VAL A 348 -16.50 -3.58 -14.09
CA VAL A 348 -15.98 -2.26 -14.50
C VAL A 348 -16.24 -2.02 -15.99
N LEU A 349 -15.96 -3.01 -16.83
CA LEU A 349 -16.20 -2.94 -18.28
C LEU A 349 -17.68 -2.76 -18.61
N ASP A 350 -18.56 -3.46 -17.91
CA ASP A 350 -20.00 -3.36 -18.11
C ASP A 350 -20.56 -2.03 -17.62
N TRP A 351 -20.06 -1.51 -16.50
CA TRP A 351 -20.35 -0.14 -16.07
C TRP A 351 -19.89 0.89 -17.11
N ALA A 352 -18.69 0.74 -17.68
CA ALA A 352 -18.17 1.68 -18.68
C ALA A 352 -19.07 1.77 -19.94
N THR A 353 -19.81 0.71 -20.29
CA THR A 353 -20.80 0.77 -21.39
C THR A 353 -21.99 1.67 -21.11
N LYS A 354 -22.29 1.90 -19.83
CA LYS A 354 -23.45 2.68 -19.34
C LYS A 354 -23.05 4.10 -18.97
N GLU A 355 -21.76 4.37 -18.81
CA GLU A 355 -21.26 5.70 -18.43
C GLU A 355 -21.28 6.64 -19.65
N GLU A 356 -22.09 7.70 -19.56
CA GLU A 356 -22.36 8.61 -20.69
C GLU A 356 -21.13 9.33 -21.23
N ARG A 357 -20.12 9.52 -20.37
CA ARG A 357 -18.86 10.21 -20.69
C ARG A 357 -17.75 9.29 -21.17
N LEU A 358 -17.93 7.96 -21.09
CA LEU A 358 -16.91 7.01 -21.55
C LEU A 358 -17.26 6.40 -22.90
N ASP A 359 -16.22 6.24 -23.72
CA ASP A 359 -16.28 5.46 -24.95
C ASP A 359 -15.83 4.02 -24.66
N ALA A 360 -16.80 3.13 -24.48
CA ALA A 360 -16.53 1.73 -24.16
C ALA A 360 -15.86 0.93 -25.29
N THR A 361 -15.72 1.49 -26.49
CA THR A 361 -14.95 0.88 -27.58
C THR A 361 -13.46 1.23 -27.53
N ARG A 362 -13.08 2.23 -26.72
CA ARG A 362 -11.71 2.71 -26.53
C ARG A 362 -11.32 2.65 -25.06
N LEU A 363 -11.15 1.42 -24.58
CA LEU A 363 -10.67 1.12 -23.24
C LEU A 363 -9.27 0.51 -23.30
N ALA A 364 -8.37 1.01 -22.47
CA ALA A 364 -7.08 0.40 -22.19
C ALA A 364 -7.03 -0.16 -20.76
N VAL A 365 -6.19 -1.16 -20.53
CA VAL A 365 -5.87 -1.66 -19.18
C VAL A 365 -4.39 -1.47 -18.89
N SER A 366 -4.06 -1.05 -17.68
CA SER A 366 -2.68 -0.89 -17.24
C SER A 366 -2.53 -1.18 -15.75
N GLY A 367 -1.39 -1.73 -15.36
CA GLY A 367 -1.08 -1.97 -13.97
C GLY A 367 0.35 -2.42 -13.75
N GLY A 368 0.77 -2.34 -12.48
CA GLY A 368 2.13 -2.67 -12.05
C GLY A 368 2.18 -3.93 -11.20
N SER A 369 3.18 -4.80 -11.39
CA SER A 369 3.35 -6.01 -10.57
C SER A 369 2.13 -6.93 -10.63
N TYR A 370 1.40 -7.12 -9.51
CA TYR A 370 0.11 -7.80 -9.54
C TYR A 370 -0.89 -7.14 -10.52
N GLY A 371 -0.88 -5.80 -10.60
CA GLY A 371 -1.67 -5.05 -11.59
C GLY A 371 -1.22 -5.32 -13.03
N GLY A 372 0.04 -5.68 -13.23
CA GLY A 372 0.57 -6.12 -14.53
C GLY A 372 0.02 -7.50 -14.90
N TYR A 373 0.03 -8.46 -13.97
CA TYR A 373 -0.72 -9.72 -14.11
C TYR A 373 -2.18 -9.47 -14.45
N MET A 374 -2.85 -8.60 -13.69
CA MET A 374 -4.25 -8.24 -13.92
C MET A 374 -4.48 -7.65 -15.31
N SER A 375 -3.54 -6.83 -15.80
CA SER A 375 -3.60 -6.27 -17.17
C SER A 375 -3.53 -7.39 -18.21
N LEU A 376 -2.54 -8.26 -18.11
CA LEU A 376 -2.38 -9.40 -19.03
C LEU A 376 -3.58 -10.37 -18.96
N ALA A 377 -4.06 -10.69 -17.76
CA ALA A 377 -5.20 -11.57 -17.55
C ALA A 377 -6.50 -10.97 -18.09
N CYS A 378 -6.72 -9.66 -17.94
CA CYS A 378 -7.86 -8.95 -18.52
C CYS A 378 -7.83 -8.98 -20.05
N LEU A 379 -6.65 -8.78 -20.66
CA LEU A 379 -6.49 -8.88 -22.11
C LEU A 379 -6.80 -10.30 -22.64
N ALA A 380 -6.42 -11.34 -21.90
CA ALA A 380 -6.69 -12.71 -22.30
C ALA A 380 -8.17 -13.13 -22.07
N THR A 381 -8.78 -12.63 -20.99
CA THR A 381 -10.16 -12.98 -20.58
C THR A 381 -11.22 -12.19 -21.37
N TYR A 382 -10.93 -10.93 -21.68
CA TYR A 382 -11.83 -10.01 -22.37
C TYR A 382 -11.20 -9.44 -23.66
N PRO A 383 -10.79 -10.29 -24.62
CA PRO A 383 -9.94 -9.89 -25.74
C PRO A 383 -10.57 -8.87 -26.69
N ASP A 384 -11.90 -8.76 -26.69
CA ASP A 384 -12.66 -7.84 -27.53
C ASP A 384 -13.09 -6.56 -26.80
N ARG A 385 -12.77 -6.43 -25.52
CA ARG A 385 -13.21 -5.29 -24.68
C ARG A 385 -12.11 -4.27 -24.44
N PHE A 386 -10.87 -4.58 -24.84
CA PHE A 386 -9.72 -3.69 -24.70
C PHE A 386 -9.10 -3.38 -26.06
N ARG A 387 -8.77 -2.11 -26.27
CA ARG A 387 -8.11 -1.64 -27.49
C ARG A 387 -6.59 -1.82 -27.42
N CYS A 388 -6.00 -1.69 -26.22
CA CYS A 388 -4.59 -1.94 -25.95
C CYS A 388 -4.36 -2.19 -24.46
N GLY A 389 -3.19 -2.69 -24.09
CA GLY A 389 -2.81 -2.80 -22.67
C GLY A 389 -1.36 -2.48 -22.40
N VAL A 390 -1.07 -2.14 -21.15
CA VAL A 390 0.27 -1.81 -20.66
C VAL A 390 0.57 -2.65 -19.41
N ASP A 391 1.48 -3.59 -19.57
CA ASP A 391 2.04 -4.38 -18.49
C ASP A 391 3.32 -3.73 -17.96
N ASN A 392 3.32 -3.34 -16.67
CA ASN A 392 4.51 -2.84 -16.00
C ASN A 392 4.96 -3.86 -14.95
N VAL A 393 6.12 -4.50 -15.17
CA VAL A 393 6.72 -5.51 -14.28
C VAL A 393 5.74 -6.60 -13.82
N GLY A 394 4.86 -7.07 -14.70
CA GLY A 394 3.80 -8.02 -14.38
C GLY A 394 4.22 -9.48 -14.32
N ILE A 395 3.42 -10.25 -13.57
CA ILE A 395 3.57 -11.70 -13.47
C ILE A 395 2.90 -12.35 -14.68
N ALA A 396 3.68 -12.97 -15.55
CA ALA A 396 3.19 -13.59 -16.78
C ALA A 396 2.83 -15.07 -16.57
N ASN A 397 3.53 -15.76 -15.67
CA ASN A 397 3.21 -17.10 -15.23
C ASN A 397 3.50 -17.28 -13.73
N PHE A 398 2.47 -17.63 -12.95
CA PHE A 398 2.60 -17.73 -11.50
C PHE A 398 3.54 -18.84 -11.05
N VAL A 399 3.62 -19.95 -11.79
CA VAL A 399 4.48 -21.07 -11.43
C VAL A 399 5.94 -20.71 -11.59
N THR A 400 6.32 -20.09 -12.72
CA THR A 400 7.71 -19.63 -12.91
C THR A 400 8.04 -18.47 -11.98
N PHE A 401 7.12 -17.53 -11.80
CA PHE A 401 7.28 -16.45 -10.83
C PHE A 401 7.54 -16.96 -9.40
N LEU A 402 6.73 -17.89 -8.89
CA LEU A 402 6.90 -18.42 -7.53
C LEU A 402 8.21 -19.22 -7.39
N ARG A 403 8.66 -19.88 -8.46
CA ARG A 403 9.97 -20.55 -8.49
C ARG A 403 11.13 -19.53 -8.44
N ASP A 404 11.03 -18.44 -9.21
CA ASP A 404 12.18 -17.59 -9.56
C ASP A 404 12.24 -16.25 -8.79
N THR A 405 11.17 -15.83 -8.12
CA THR A 405 11.19 -14.65 -7.23
C THR A 405 12.21 -14.82 -6.10
N SER A 406 12.71 -13.70 -5.55
CA SER A 406 13.63 -13.69 -4.39
C SER A 406 13.14 -14.55 -3.21
N ASP A 407 14.04 -15.34 -2.64
CA ASP A 407 13.75 -16.32 -1.57
C ASP A 407 13.02 -15.72 -0.36
N TYR A 408 13.39 -14.51 0.06
CA TYR A 408 12.81 -13.86 1.25
C TYR A 408 11.31 -13.55 1.12
N ARG A 409 10.75 -13.54 -0.11
CA ARG A 409 9.33 -13.25 -0.38
C ARG A 409 8.51 -14.48 -0.73
N ARG A 410 9.17 -15.53 -1.26
CA ARG A 410 8.52 -16.69 -1.88
C ARG A 410 7.50 -17.35 -0.95
N GLY A 411 7.86 -17.54 0.32
CA GLY A 411 6.96 -18.12 1.32
C GLY A 411 5.67 -17.32 1.51
N ASN A 412 5.78 -15.99 1.64
CA ASN A 412 4.61 -15.13 1.82
C ASN A 412 3.73 -15.09 0.56
N ARG A 413 4.33 -15.07 -0.63
CA ARG A 413 3.57 -15.08 -1.88
C ARG A 413 2.84 -16.41 -2.11
N ARG A 414 3.38 -17.55 -1.66
CA ARG A 414 2.65 -18.83 -1.71
C ARG A 414 1.40 -18.86 -0.81
N LEU A 415 1.40 -18.13 0.31
CA LEU A 415 0.22 -18.03 1.19
C LEU A 415 -0.95 -17.30 0.49
N GLU A 416 -0.62 -16.32 -0.35
CA GLU A 416 -1.57 -15.41 -1.00
C GLU A 416 -1.95 -15.92 -2.41
N TYR A 417 -0.97 -16.24 -3.24
CA TYR A 417 -1.19 -16.67 -4.64
C TYR A 417 -1.49 -18.16 -4.76
N GLY A 418 -1.02 -18.96 -3.80
CA GLY A 418 -1.11 -20.41 -3.82
C GLY A 418 0.26 -21.08 -3.93
N ASP A 419 0.36 -22.26 -3.34
CA ASP A 419 1.58 -23.06 -3.34
C ASP A 419 1.66 -23.96 -4.57
N GLU A 420 2.47 -23.56 -5.55
CA GLU A 420 2.65 -24.24 -6.83
C GLU A 420 3.29 -25.63 -6.74
N ARG A 421 3.72 -26.03 -5.53
CA ARG A 421 4.23 -27.38 -5.25
C ARG A 421 3.11 -28.40 -5.08
N LYS A 422 1.87 -27.95 -4.86
CA LYS A 422 0.69 -28.81 -4.79
C LYS A 422 0.11 -29.01 -6.20
N PRO A 423 -0.09 -30.24 -6.69
CA PRO A 423 -0.52 -30.50 -8.06
C PRO A 423 -1.77 -29.73 -8.49
N GLU A 424 -2.81 -29.70 -7.64
CA GLU A 424 -4.08 -29.03 -7.91
C GLU A 424 -3.94 -27.50 -7.99
N VAL A 425 -3.08 -26.92 -7.14
CA VAL A 425 -2.78 -25.49 -7.17
C VAL A 425 -1.91 -25.15 -8.37
N ARG A 426 -0.94 -26.01 -8.71
CA ARG A 426 -0.10 -25.85 -9.90
C ARG A 426 -0.94 -25.83 -11.16
N GLU A 427 -1.84 -26.79 -11.34
CA GLU A 427 -2.75 -26.87 -12.49
C GLU A 427 -3.60 -25.60 -12.60
N PHE A 428 -4.17 -25.15 -11.48
CA PHE A 428 -4.88 -23.89 -11.43
C PHE A 428 -3.99 -22.71 -11.85
N LEU A 429 -2.80 -22.56 -11.27
CA LEU A 429 -1.87 -21.47 -11.55
C LEU A 429 -1.40 -21.46 -13.02
N GLU A 430 -1.11 -22.62 -13.61
CA GLU A 430 -0.77 -22.73 -15.04
C GLU A 430 -1.96 -22.30 -15.92
N ARG A 431 -3.18 -22.71 -15.57
CA ARG A 431 -4.38 -22.36 -16.33
C ARG A 431 -4.63 -20.85 -16.33
N ILE A 432 -4.47 -20.18 -15.18
CA ILE A 432 -4.75 -18.74 -15.06
C ILE A 432 -3.58 -17.84 -15.49
N SER A 433 -2.43 -18.42 -15.84
CA SER A 433 -1.22 -17.68 -16.20
C SER A 433 -1.35 -17.07 -17.60
N PRO A 434 -1.27 -15.74 -17.77
CA PRO A 434 -1.52 -15.08 -19.06
C PRO A 434 -0.58 -15.51 -20.18
N ALA A 435 0.67 -15.86 -19.87
CA ALA A 435 1.61 -16.37 -20.88
C ALA A 435 1.14 -17.69 -21.53
N ASN A 436 0.36 -18.49 -20.81
CA ASN A 436 -0.21 -19.74 -21.32
C ASN A 436 -1.53 -19.50 -22.10
N GLN A 437 -2.00 -18.25 -22.15
CA GLN A 437 -3.22 -17.81 -22.85
C GLN A 437 -2.93 -16.68 -23.85
N ALA A 438 -1.67 -16.51 -24.25
CA ALA A 438 -1.24 -15.38 -25.09
C ALA A 438 -1.89 -15.41 -26.48
N ASP A 439 -2.28 -16.58 -26.98
CA ASP A 439 -3.05 -16.78 -28.21
C ASP A 439 -4.43 -16.11 -28.19
N ARG A 440 -4.97 -15.85 -26.99
CA ARG A 440 -6.27 -15.19 -26.82
C ARG A 440 -6.15 -13.66 -26.90
N ILE A 441 -4.97 -13.10 -26.67
CA ILE A 441 -4.78 -11.64 -26.60
C ILE A 441 -4.72 -11.05 -28.01
N ARG A 442 -5.71 -10.22 -28.33
CA ARG A 442 -5.84 -9.55 -29.64
C ARG A 442 -5.27 -8.14 -29.66
N ALA A 443 -5.35 -7.45 -28.52
CA ALA A 443 -4.97 -6.06 -28.42
C ALA A 443 -3.44 -5.90 -28.39
N PRO A 444 -2.88 -4.81 -28.98
CA PRO A 444 -1.47 -4.46 -28.81
C PRO A 444 -1.09 -4.33 -27.33
N LEU A 445 0.13 -4.75 -27.00
CA LEU A 445 0.65 -4.76 -25.63
C LEU A 445 1.98 -4.00 -25.54
N LEU A 446 2.09 -3.08 -24.58
CA LEU A 446 3.35 -2.53 -24.12
C LEU A 446 3.79 -3.26 -22.86
N ILE A 447 4.98 -3.86 -22.87
CA ILE A 447 5.62 -4.48 -21.71
C ILE A 447 6.78 -3.59 -21.25
N VAL A 448 6.77 -3.18 -19.98
CA VAL A 448 7.83 -2.42 -19.33
C VAL A 448 8.48 -3.25 -18.23
N GLN A 449 9.81 -3.37 -18.25
CA GLN A 449 10.53 -4.21 -17.30
C GLN A 449 11.91 -3.66 -16.93
N GLY A 450 12.27 -3.72 -15.64
CA GLY A 450 13.67 -3.52 -15.23
C GLY A 450 14.44 -4.83 -15.26
N LYS A 451 15.66 -4.81 -15.81
CA LYS A 451 16.49 -6.02 -15.95
C LYS A 451 16.85 -6.66 -14.62
N ASN A 452 17.03 -5.84 -13.57
CA ASN A 452 17.51 -6.29 -12.26
C ASN A 452 16.37 -6.37 -11.24
N ASP A 453 15.13 -6.57 -11.69
CA ASP A 453 13.96 -6.66 -10.81
C ASP A 453 14.06 -7.90 -9.88
N PRO A 454 14.20 -7.71 -8.56
CA PRO A 454 14.31 -8.82 -7.62
C PRO A 454 12.94 -9.39 -7.21
N ARG A 455 11.84 -8.70 -7.56
CA ARG A 455 10.48 -9.08 -7.20
C ARG A 455 9.83 -9.88 -8.31
N VAL A 456 9.75 -9.33 -9.53
CA VAL A 456 9.21 -10.01 -10.71
C VAL A 456 10.34 -10.14 -11.73
N PRO A 457 10.96 -11.34 -11.85
CA PRO A 457 12.13 -11.50 -12.70
C PRO A 457 11.85 -11.12 -14.16
N VAL A 458 12.84 -10.52 -14.83
CA VAL A 458 12.76 -10.09 -16.25
C VAL A 458 12.31 -11.22 -17.20
N THR A 459 12.56 -12.47 -16.82
CA THR A 459 12.12 -13.66 -17.56
C THR A 459 10.61 -13.75 -17.73
N GLU A 460 9.82 -13.15 -16.84
CA GLU A 460 8.36 -13.09 -16.97
C GLU A 460 7.94 -12.21 -18.15
N ALA A 461 8.54 -11.02 -18.26
CA ALA A 461 8.32 -10.10 -19.39
C ALA A 461 8.78 -10.71 -20.72
N GLU A 462 9.94 -11.38 -20.73
CA GLU A 462 10.46 -12.05 -21.93
C GLU A 462 9.57 -13.23 -22.36
N ARG A 463 9.09 -14.02 -21.39
CA ARG A 463 8.13 -15.11 -21.64
C ARG A 463 6.86 -14.58 -22.29
N MET A 464 6.26 -13.52 -21.74
CA MET A 464 5.04 -12.94 -22.31
C MET A 464 5.27 -12.37 -23.71
N ARG A 465 6.38 -11.63 -23.91
CA ARG A 465 6.77 -11.10 -25.22
C ARG A 465 6.88 -12.21 -26.26
N ASP A 466 7.57 -13.30 -25.92
CA ASP A 466 7.83 -14.39 -26.86
C ASP A 466 6.55 -15.18 -27.15
N ALA A 467 5.71 -15.45 -26.15
CA ALA A 467 4.41 -16.09 -26.32
C ALA A 467 3.46 -15.25 -27.21
N MET A 468 3.38 -13.94 -26.98
CA MET A 468 2.61 -13.02 -27.83
C MET A 468 3.11 -13.07 -29.28
N ARG A 469 4.43 -12.96 -29.49
CA ARG A 469 5.02 -12.95 -30.84
C ARG A 469 4.84 -14.28 -31.57
N SER A 470 4.92 -15.41 -30.87
CA SER A 470 4.69 -16.73 -31.51
C SER A 470 3.26 -16.91 -32.02
N HIS A 471 2.30 -16.14 -31.50
CA HIS A 471 0.92 -16.10 -31.96
C HIS A 471 0.61 -14.90 -32.87
N GLY A 472 1.62 -14.17 -33.34
CA GLY A 472 1.46 -13.02 -34.25
C GLY A 472 0.97 -11.73 -33.57
N GLY A 473 0.97 -11.68 -32.23
CA GLY A 473 0.56 -10.50 -31.46
C GLY A 473 1.54 -9.33 -31.57
N GLN A 474 1.01 -8.11 -31.45
CA GLN A 474 1.79 -6.87 -31.51
C GLN A 474 2.32 -6.48 -30.12
N VAL A 475 3.65 -6.42 -29.96
CA VAL A 475 4.29 -6.11 -28.67
C VAL A 475 5.34 -5.01 -28.80
N TRP A 476 5.18 -3.95 -28.00
CA TRP A 476 6.25 -3.01 -27.68
C TRP A 476 6.94 -3.48 -26.39
N TYR A 477 8.27 -3.59 -26.39
CA TYR A 477 9.03 -4.05 -25.23
C TYR A 477 10.06 -3.02 -24.82
N LEU A 478 9.89 -2.44 -23.64
CA LEU A 478 10.79 -1.48 -23.03
C LEU A 478 11.47 -2.11 -21.82
N MET A 479 12.78 -2.39 -21.95
CA MET A 479 13.59 -2.91 -20.85
C MET A 479 14.72 -1.96 -20.48
N ALA A 480 14.72 -1.50 -19.22
CA ALA A 480 15.82 -0.70 -18.68
C ALA A 480 16.86 -1.62 -18.03
N ARG A 481 18.09 -1.58 -18.55
CA ARG A 481 19.19 -2.48 -18.17
C ARG A 481 19.72 -2.23 -16.77
N ASP A 482 19.47 -1.04 -16.23
CA ASP A 482 20.05 -0.49 -15.01
C ASP A 482 18.99 -0.16 -13.94
N GLU A 483 17.78 -0.70 -14.10
CA GLU A 483 16.65 -0.56 -13.18
C GLU A 483 16.26 -1.91 -12.56
N GLY A 484 15.51 -1.83 -11.46
CA GLY A 484 14.89 -2.97 -10.78
C GLY A 484 13.37 -3.01 -10.99
N HIS A 485 12.61 -3.24 -9.92
CA HIS A 485 11.15 -3.41 -9.99
C HIS A 485 10.36 -2.17 -10.45
N GLY A 486 10.96 -0.99 -10.41
CA GLY A 486 10.36 0.22 -10.96
C GLY A 486 11.48 1.13 -11.42
N PHE A 487 11.17 2.04 -12.35
CA PHE A 487 12.18 2.95 -12.89
C PHE A 487 12.34 4.13 -11.94
N VAL A 488 13.45 4.14 -11.22
CA VAL A 488 13.76 5.18 -10.22
C VAL A 488 14.57 6.31 -10.85
N LYS A 489 15.46 6.00 -11.80
CA LYS A 489 16.28 7.03 -12.44
C LYS A 489 15.38 7.90 -13.29
N LYS A 490 15.50 9.22 -13.11
CA LYS A 490 14.65 10.19 -13.78
C LYS A 490 14.59 9.98 -15.30
N ALA A 491 15.74 9.76 -15.95
CA ALA A 491 15.81 9.55 -17.39
C ALA A 491 15.00 8.32 -17.85
N ASN A 492 15.09 7.21 -17.12
CA ASN A 492 14.32 6.00 -17.42
C ASN A 492 12.82 6.20 -17.15
N ASN A 493 12.48 6.86 -16.05
CA ASN A 493 11.10 7.19 -15.70
C ASN A 493 10.43 8.09 -16.76
N ASP A 494 11.13 9.15 -17.19
CA ASP A 494 10.67 10.06 -18.24
C ASP A 494 10.52 9.31 -19.57
N PHE A 495 11.48 8.46 -19.93
CA PHE A 495 11.43 7.66 -21.16
C PHE A 495 10.25 6.67 -21.15
N GLN A 496 10.03 5.97 -20.04
CA GLN A 496 8.88 5.08 -19.86
C GLN A 496 7.59 5.86 -20.07
N PHE A 497 7.43 7.00 -19.40
CA PHE A 497 6.23 7.83 -19.52
C PHE A 497 5.98 8.25 -20.98
N LEU A 498 6.99 8.77 -21.68
CA LEU A 498 6.86 9.20 -23.06
C LEU A 498 6.54 8.03 -24.00
N ALA A 499 7.18 6.87 -23.82
CA ALA A 499 6.90 5.67 -24.59
C ALA A 499 5.46 5.17 -24.37
N THR A 500 4.97 5.18 -23.12
CA THR A 500 3.58 4.83 -22.81
C THR A 500 2.61 5.85 -23.38
N ALA A 501 2.90 7.16 -23.32
CA ALA A 501 2.06 8.18 -23.92
C ALA A 501 1.94 8.00 -25.45
N LEU A 502 3.05 7.71 -26.14
CA LEU A 502 3.05 7.40 -27.56
C LEU A 502 2.24 6.13 -27.87
N PHE A 503 2.38 5.08 -27.06
CA PHE A 503 1.61 3.85 -27.20
C PHE A 503 0.10 4.09 -27.04
N ILE A 504 -0.32 4.87 -26.03
CA ILE A 504 -1.71 5.26 -25.83
C ILE A 504 -2.23 6.09 -27.01
N GLN A 505 -1.44 7.04 -27.51
CA GLN A 505 -1.82 7.81 -28.70
C GLN A 505 -1.99 6.93 -29.93
N GLU A 506 -1.12 5.95 -30.14
CA GLU A 506 -1.15 5.08 -31.32
C GLU A 506 -2.30 4.07 -31.28
N PHE A 507 -2.53 3.43 -30.14
CA PHE A 507 -3.45 2.30 -30.09
C PHE A 507 -4.79 2.61 -29.42
N LEU A 508 -4.87 3.59 -28.52
CA LEU A 508 -6.13 3.95 -27.87
C LEU A 508 -6.87 5.07 -28.58
N LEU A 509 -6.14 6.06 -29.12
CA LEU A 509 -6.73 7.30 -29.64
C LEU A 509 -6.96 7.30 -31.15
N LYS A 510 -6.15 6.58 -31.91
CA LYS A 510 -6.30 6.36 -33.36
C LYS A 510 -7.06 5.05 -33.60
#